data_AF-A0A972HZB6-F1
#
_entry.id   AF-A0A972HZB6-F1
#
_cell.length_a   1.000
_cell.length_b   1.000
_cell.length_c   1.000
_cell.angle_alpha   90.00
_cell.angle_beta   90.00
_cell.angle_gamma   90.00
#
_symmetry.space_group_name_H-M   'P 1'
#
loop_
_entity.id
_entity.type
_entity.pdbx_description
1 polymer ?
#
loop_
_entity_poly.entity_id
_entity_poly.type
_entity_poly.pdbx_seq_one_letter_code
_entity_poly.pdbx_strand_id
1 'polypeptide(L)'
;MKFKKTVILWMFLIIMLSGCTDELGIYDFSGRIELKPGSDGWAYRNIASSKIRPVKVDPEDRLGDYQGDLELQKAITVGKSEYIIVAKFKTDRLSTGHDFLDLLLKTDRFTVFGDYQVLVYDFVGKAKVETVIAKDSESGDDWSSLIADPKSGLKKRNLERKGEFVQYFREPTTQRDCIIEVVYQIESEAVRAVNQAGEFIEDNGDYQYEELKVDGSARMNIGFRQCLSGKRIIGDRTIVFFVLDWNLDGRFSEEDMVWSDYTNKYYRFGEEVRLTDSWSAKKDNTYRLGLITPESEKDEYQLEIRLVKKGKR
;
A
#
# COMPACT_ATOMS: atom_id res chain seq x y z
N MET A 1 -27.51 -37.66 22.40
CA MET A 1 -27.23 -36.75 21.26
C MET A 1 -27.70 -35.29 21.52
N LYS A 2 -27.50 -34.73 22.73
CA LYS A 2 -27.96 -33.37 23.11
C LYS A 2 -26.84 -32.32 23.18
N PHE A 3 -25.57 -32.73 23.15
CA PHE A 3 -24.41 -31.82 23.30
C PHE A 3 -24.06 -31.01 22.03
N LYS A 4 -24.42 -31.48 20.82
CA LYS A 4 -24.08 -30.79 19.56
C LYS A 4 -24.90 -29.52 19.30
N LYS A 5 -26.11 -29.41 19.85
CA LYS A 5 -26.97 -28.22 19.63
C LYS A 5 -26.57 -27.02 20.49
N THR A 6 -26.05 -27.26 21.70
CA THR A 6 -25.66 -26.20 22.62
C THR A 6 -24.40 -25.46 22.14
N VAL A 7 -23.41 -26.17 21.59
CA VAL A 7 -22.16 -25.57 21.09
C VAL A 7 -22.39 -24.67 19.86
N ILE A 8 -23.31 -25.05 18.97
CA ILE A 8 -23.68 -24.23 17.79
C ILE A 8 -24.41 -22.95 18.23
N LEU A 9 -25.27 -23.03 19.25
CA LEU A 9 -25.97 -21.86 19.80
C LEU A 9 -25.01 -20.88 20.46
N TRP A 10 -24.01 -21.38 21.20
CA TRP A 10 -22.97 -20.54 21.81
C TRP A 10 -22.03 -19.91 20.77
N MET A 11 -21.68 -20.62 19.69
CA MET A 11 -20.94 -20.00 18.57
C MET A 11 -21.75 -18.89 17.89
N PHE A 12 -23.05 -19.08 17.65
CA PHE A 12 -23.91 -18.01 17.11
C PHE A 12 -24.04 -16.82 18.08
N LEU A 13 -24.12 -17.07 19.38
CA LEU A 13 -24.17 -16.02 20.40
C LEU A 13 -22.84 -15.26 20.50
N ILE A 14 -21.72 -15.96 20.40
CA ILE A 14 -20.38 -15.35 20.39
C ILE A 14 -20.17 -14.55 19.11
N ILE A 15 -20.62 -15.02 17.94
CA ILE A 15 -20.58 -14.27 16.67
C ILE A 15 -21.52 -13.04 16.71
N MET A 16 -22.67 -13.14 17.39
CA MET A 16 -23.58 -12.01 17.60
C MET A 16 -23.05 -10.98 18.61
N LEU A 17 -22.23 -11.40 19.59
CA LEU A 17 -21.64 -10.53 20.62
C LEU A 17 -20.25 -9.99 20.24
N SER A 18 -19.54 -10.63 19.30
CA SER A 18 -18.26 -10.17 18.75
C SER A 18 -18.39 -9.41 17.44
N GLY A 19 -19.62 -9.30 16.91
CA GLY A 19 -19.94 -8.27 15.94
C GLY A 19 -19.79 -6.92 16.65
N CYS A 20 -18.60 -6.31 16.53
CA CYS A 20 -18.41 -4.87 16.69
C CYS A 20 -19.41 -4.17 15.77
N THR A 21 -20.65 -4.04 16.22
CA THR A 21 -21.63 -3.18 15.60
C THR A 21 -21.07 -1.78 15.72
N ASP A 22 -20.85 -1.12 14.59
CA ASP A 22 -20.51 0.30 14.56
C ASP A 22 -21.61 1.08 15.31
N GLU A 23 -21.31 1.40 16.57
CA GLU A 23 -22.21 2.12 17.48
C GLU A 23 -22.41 3.58 17.04
N LEU A 24 -21.55 4.08 16.13
CA LEU A 24 -21.63 5.44 15.62
C LEU A 24 -22.62 5.61 14.46
N GLY A 25 -23.13 4.51 13.87
CA GLY A 25 -24.11 4.54 12.77
C GLY A 25 -25.39 5.35 13.06
N ILE A 26 -25.75 5.50 14.34
CA ILE A 26 -26.92 6.28 14.79
C ILE A 26 -26.62 7.76 15.06
N TYR A 27 -25.34 8.16 15.14
CA TYR A 27 -24.93 9.52 15.42
C TYR A 27 -24.90 10.36 14.13
N ASP A 28 -25.15 11.66 14.29
CA ASP A 28 -25.11 12.62 13.19
C ASP A 28 -23.71 13.27 13.13
N PHE A 29 -23.03 13.08 12.01
CA PHE A 29 -21.70 13.63 11.74
C PHE A 29 -21.78 15.03 11.11
N SER A 30 -22.97 15.55 10.83
CA SER A 30 -23.13 16.81 10.09
C SER A 30 -22.66 18.03 10.87
N GLY A 31 -22.08 19.00 10.17
CA GLY A 31 -21.50 20.21 10.73
C GLY A 31 -20.16 20.55 10.10
N ARG A 32 -19.45 21.52 10.70
CA ARG A 32 -18.18 22.02 10.18
C ARG A 32 -17.04 21.65 11.12
N ILE A 33 -15.89 21.31 10.54
CA ILE A 33 -14.67 20.95 11.25
C ILE A 33 -13.58 21.89 10.76
N GLU A 34 -12.97 22.64 11.67
CA GLU A 34 -11.78 23.44 11.38
C GLU A 34 -10.62 22.52 10.98
N LEU A 35 -9.97 22.87 9.87
CA LEU A 35 -8.86 22.13 9.30
C LEU A 35 -7.57 22.94 9.44
N LYS A 36 -6.56 22.32 10.06
CA LYS A 36 -5.26 22.93 10.30
C LYS A 36 -4.19 22.31 9.42
N PRO A 37 -3.27 23.11 8.87
CA PRO A 37 -2.13 22.57 8.15
C PRO A 37 -1.23 21.78 9.12
N GLY A 38 -0.77 20.62 8.67
CA GLY A 38 0.10 19.73 9.42
C GLY A 38 1.13 19.05 8.52
N SER A 39 2.02 18.27 9.12
CA SER A 39 3.07 17.51 8.43
C SER A 39 2.96 16.01 8.66
N ASP A 40 1.72 15.54 8.86
CA ASP A 40 1.39 14.18 9.28
C ASP A 40 0.89 13.33 8.10
N GLY A 41 0.99 13.85 6.87
CA GLY A 41 0.64 13.14 5.64
C GLY A 41 1.59 11.97 5.36
N TRP A 42 1.12 11.05 4.54
CA TRP A 42 1.82 9.81 4.15
C TRP A 42 1.71 9.58 2.64
N ALA A 43 2.28 8.49 2.15
CA ALA A 43 2.12 8.07 0.76
C ALA A 43 0.73 7.42 0.58
N TYR A 44 -0.27 8.22 0.22
CA TYR A 44 -1.69 7.79 0.20
C TYR A 44 -2.18 7.28 -1.15
N ARG A 45 -1.55 7.69 -2.26
CA ARG A 45 -2.02 7.38 -3.61
C ARG A 45 -1.17 6.28 -4.23
N ASN A 46 -1.76 5.13 -4.52
CA ASN A 46 -1.08 4.09 -5.31
C ASN A 46 -0.91 4.54 -6.77
N ILE A 47 0.32 4.47 -7.27
CA ILE A 47 0.67 4.95 -8.61
C ILE A 47 1.27 3.86 -9.51
N ALA A 48 1.80 2.79 -8.90
CA ALA A 48 2.21 1.57 -9.59
C ALA A 48 2.02 0.37 -8.68
N SER A 49 1.73 -0.78 -9.30
CA SER A 49 1.66 -2.08 -8.64
C SER A 49 2.11 -3.15 -9.63
N SER A 50 2.80 -4.17 -9.13
CA SER A 50 3.15 -5.38 -9.88
C SER A 50 2.78 -6.61 -9.07
N LYS A 51 2.66 -7.73 -9.78
CA LYS A 51 2.48 -9.07 -9.21
C LYS A 51 3.31 -10.04 -10.01
N ILE A 52 3.91 -11.01 -9.31
CA ILE A 52 4.54 -12.15 -9.96
C ILE A 52 3.45 -12.92 -10.69
N ARG A 53 3.67 -13.21 -11.98
CA ARG A 53 2.75 -14.00 -12.80
C ARG A 53 3.39 -15.35 -13.09
N PRO A 54 3.18 -16.38 -12.27
CA PRO A 54 3.80 -17.67 -12.53
C PRO A 54 3.14 -18.33 -13.75
N VAL A 55 3.93 -18.64 -14.78
CA VAL A 55 3.51 -19.52 -15.89
C VAL A 55 4.05 -20.95 -15.67
N LYS A 56 5.23 -21.09 -15.05
CA LYS A 56 5.80 -22.35 -14.55
C LYS A 56 6.96 -22.00 -13.60
N VAL A 57 7.00 -22.62 -12.42
CA VAL A 57 8.13 -22.49 -11.46
C VAL A 57 9.06 -23.69 -11.66
N ASP A 58 10.36 -23.45 -11.74
CA ASP A 58 11.37 -24.51 -11.79
C ASP A 58 11.87 -24.83 -10.36
N PRO A 59 12.06 -26.11 -9.99
CA PRO A 59 12.66 -26.48 -8.70
C PRO A 59 14.03 -25.81 -8.43
N GLU A 60 14.79 -25.53 -9.49
CA GLU A 60 16.11 -24.88 -9.41
C GLU A 60 16.04 -23.35 -9.35
N ASP A 61 14.86 -22.75 -9.53
CA ASP A 61 14.68 -21.31 -9.41
C ASP A 61 15.04 -20.84 -7.99
N ARG A 62 15.54 -19.61 -7.93
CA ARG A 62 15.82 -18.88 -6.69
C ARG A 62 14.82 -17.77 -6.50
N LEU A 63 14.64 -17.31 -5.26
CA LEU A 63 13.84 -16.12 -5.00
C LEU A 63 14.29 -14.91 -5.85
N GLY A 64 15.60 -14.76 -6.03
CA GLY A 64 16.21 -13.68 -6.80
C GLY A 64 15.81 -13.66 -8.27
N ASP A 65 15.41 -14.79 -8.85
CA ASP A 65 15.02 -14.87 -10.26
C ASP A 65 13.70 -14.14 -10.54
N TYR A 66 12.93 -13.84 -9.48
CA TYR A 66 11.66 -13.12 -9.55
C TYR A 66 11.78 -11.62 -9.22
N GLN A 67 12.98 -11.11 -8.95
CA GLN A 67 13.20 -9.70 -8.61
C GLN A 67 12.67 -8.74 -9.68
N GLY A 68 12.87 -9.06 -10.97
CA GLY A 68 12.43 -8.25 -12.09
C GLY A 68 10.92 -8.01 -12.14
N ASP A 69 10.12 -8.99 -11.70
CA ASP A 69 8.65 -8.87 -11.65
C ASP A 69 8.16 -7.94 -10.53
N LEU A 70 9.02 -7.62 -9.56
CA LEU A 70 8.75 -6.76 -8.41
C LEU A 70 9.31 -5.33 -8.60
N GLU A 71 9.94 -5.05 -9.74
CA GLU A 71 10.37 -3.71 -10.09
C GLU A 71 9.18 -2.86 -10.56
N LEU A 72 9.22 -1.57 -10.25
CA LEU A 72 8.13 -0.63 -10.53
C LEU A 72 8.66 0.64 -11.17
N GLN A 73 7.90 1.16 -12.12
CA GLN A 73 8.21 2.44 -12.78
C GLN A 73 6.93 3.22 -13.03
N LYS A 74 6.98 4.53 -12.78
CA LYS A 74 5.86 5.42 -13.08
C LYS A 74 6.30 6.82 -13.47
N ALA A 75 5.76 7.32 -14.58
CA ALA A 75 5.76 8.74 -14.90
C ALA A 75 4.57 9.42 -14.20
N ILE A 76 4.81 10.56 -13.56
CA ILE A 76 3.81 11.30 -12.77
C ILE A 76 4.11 12.80 -12.77
N THR A 77 3.06 13.61 -12.74
CA THR A 77 3.16 15.06 -12.52
C THR A 77 3.00 15.36 -11.04
N VAL A 78 3.91 16.17 -10.48
CA VAL A 78 3.82 16.72 -9.12
C VAL A 78 4.08 18.22 -9.22
N GLY A 79 3.15 19.03 -8.74
CA GLY A 79 3.15 20.46 -8.98
C GLY A 79 3.04 20.78 -10.47
N LYS A 80 4.08 21.40 -11.02
CA LYS A 80 4.21 21.69 -12.47
C LYS A 80 5.29 20.85 -13.16
N SER A 81 5.93 19.96 -12.41
CA SER A 81 7.09 19.20 -12.87
C SER A 81 6.67 17.76 -13.19
N GLU A 82 7.31 17.16 -14.18
CA GLU A 82 7.11 15.76 -14.55
C GLU A 82 8.26 14.92 -14.01
N TYR A 83 7.92 13.86 -13.29
CA TYR A 83 8.88 12.95 -12.68
C TYR A 83 8.73 11.55 -13.25
N ILE A 84 9.83 10.80 -13.25
CA ILE A 84 9.81 9.35 -13.32
C ILE A 84 10.38 8.78 -12.04
N ILE A 85 9.60 7.92 -11.40
CA ILE A 85 9.98 7.21 -10.19
C ILE A 85 10.22 5.75 -10.58
N VAL A 86 11.38 5.23 -10.19
CA VAL A 86 11.81 3.86 -10.48
C VAL A 86 12.18 3.19 -9.17
N ALA A 87 11.56 2.04 -8.89
CA ALA A 87 11.91 1.18 -7.79
C ALA A 87 12.45 -0.14 -8.34
N LYS A 88 13.74 -0.42 -8.16
CA LYS A 88 14.43 -1.55 -8.80
C LYS A 88 15.45 -2.23 -7.89
N PHE A 89 15.75 -3.49 -8.15
CA PHE A 89 16.83 -4.19 -7.45
C PHE A 89 18.19 -3.78 -8.02
N LYS A 90 19.21 -3.74 -7.17
CA LYS A 90 20.59 -3.65 -7.62
C LYS A 90 20.96 -4.93 -8.34
N THR A 91 21.21 -4.82 -9.63
CA THR A 91 21.82 -5.90 -10.38
C THR A 91 23.34 -5.72 -10.35
N ASP A 92 24.06 -6.49 -9.53
CA ASP A 92 25.53 -6.62 -9.62
C ASP A 92 25.96 -7.33 -10.92
N ARG A 93 25.00 -7.91 -11.65
CA ARG A 93 25.21 -8.49 -12.96
C ARG A 93 24.72 -7.52 -14.02
N LEU A 94 25.54 -7.35 -15.05
CA LEU A 94 25.17 -6.80 -16.36
C LEU A 94 23.82 -7.41 -16.79
N SER A 95 22.72 -6.77 -16.43
CA SER A 95 21.39 -7.16 -16.85
C SER A 95 21.32 -6.79 -18.33
N THR A 96 21.17 -7.82 -19.16
CA THR A 96 21.14 -7.74 -20.63
C THR A 96 19.84 -7.17 -21.18
N GLY A 97 19.01 -6.55 -20.33
CA GLY A 97 17.93 -5.69 -20.78
C GLY A 97 18.49 -4.31 -21.06
N HIS A 98 18.41 -3.85 -22.30
CA HIS A 98 18.65 -2.44 -22.60
C HIS A 98 17.67 -1.59 -21.77
N ASP A 99 18.11 -1.13 -20.60
CA ASP A 99 17.37 -0.21 -19.76
C ASP A 99 17.34 1.12 -20.52
N PHE A 100 16.18 1.44 -21.10
CA PHE A 100 15.97 2.69 -21.83
C PHE A 100 16.29 3.90 -20.93
N LEU A 101 16.20 3.72 -19.60
CA LEU A 101 16.63 4.70 -18.61
C LEU A 101 18.16 4.84 -18.52
N ASP A 102 18.92 3.74 -18.53
CA ASP A 102 20.40 3.78 -18.59
C ASP A 102 20.89 4.44 -19.88
N LEU A 103 20.16 4.22 -20.99
CA LEU A 103 20.42 4.87 -22.27
C LEU A 103 20.10 6.37 -22.25
N LEU A 104 19.05 6.77 -21.52
CA LEU A 104 18.61 8.17 -21.36
C LEU A 104 19.48 8.96 -20.36
N LEU A 105 20.06 8.30 -19.36
CA LEU A 105 20.60 8.99 -18.17
C LEU A 105 22.12 8.99 -18.04
N LYS A 106 22.89 8.23 -18.83
CA LYS A 106 24.38 8.27 -18.95
C LYS A 106 25.16 8.86 -17.76
N THR A 107 24.89 8.46 -16.52
CA THR A 107 25.54 8.88 -15.27
C THR A 107 24.93 7.99 -14.17
N ASP A 108 25.60 7.50 -13.13
CA ASP A 108 26.93 7.67 -12.58
C ASP A 108 27.14 6.48 -11.61
N ARG A 109 28.39 6.06 -11.37
CA ARG A 109 28.68 4.95 -10.43
C ARG A 109 28.67 5.46 -8.99
N PHE A 110 27.58 5.27 -8.25
CA PHE A 110 27.54 5.60 -6.82
C PHE A 110 26.98 4.49 -5.93
N THR A 111 27.57 4.42 -4.73
CA THR A 111 27.30 3.46 -3.66
C THR A 111 25.95 3.76 -3.03
N VAL A 112 24.98 2.91 -3.28
CA VAL A 112 23.68 2.92 -2.60
C VAL A 112 23.73 1.85 -1.50
N PHE A 113 22.95 1.97 -0.42
CA PHE A 113 22.81 0.93 0.60
C PHE A 113 21.56 0.06 0.26
N GLY A 114 21.58 -1.24 0.56
CA GLY A 114 20.46 -2.17 0.30
C GLY A 114 20.41 -2.81 -1.11
N ASP A 115 19.67 -3.91 -1.27
CA ASP A 115 19.52 -4.63 -2.55
C ASP A 115 18.42 -4.00 -3.42
N TYR A 116 17.55 -3.15 -2.87
CA TYR A 116 16.46 -2.47 -3.58
C TYR A 116 16.60 -0.96 -3.48
N GLN A 117 16.31 -0.24 -4.57
CA GLN A 117 16.52 1.19 -4.71
C GLN A 117 15.26 1.88 -5.16
N VAL A 118 14.98 3.07 -4.62
CA VAL A 118 14.00 4.01 -5.19
C VAL A 118 14.77 5.21 -5.73
N LEU A 119 14.51 5.55 -6.99
CA LEU A 119 15.16 6.61 -7.74
C LEU A 119 14.10 7.54 -8.31
N VAL A 120 14.33 8.85 -8.21
CA VAL A 120 13.44 9.89 -8.72
C VAL A 120 14.22 10.72 -9.72
N TYR A 121 13.67 10.91 -10.91
CA TYR A 121 14.24 11.78 -11.93
C TYR A 121 13.23 12.81 -12.38
N ASP A 122 13.69 14.04 -12.54
CA ASP A 122 12.93 15.13 -13.16
C ASP A 122 13.12 15.08 -14.68
N PHE A 123 12.03 14.95 -15.44
CA PHE A 123 12.05 14.96 -16.90
C PHE A 123 12.48 16.32 -17.47
N VAL A 124 12.09 17.41 -16.80
CA VAL A 124 12.36 18.78 -17.26
C VAL A 124 13.83 19.12 -17.05
N GLY A 125 14.35 18.83 -15.85
CA GLY A 125 15.76 19.01 -15.51
C GLY A 125 16.71 17.93 -16.05
N LYS A 126 16.18 16.81 -16.54
CA LYS A 126 16.94 15.60 -16.95
C LYS A 126 17.95 15.15 -15.90
N ALA A 127 17.60 15.29 -14.63
CA ALA A 127 18.51 15.07 -13.51
C ALA A 127 17.86 14.18 -12.46
N LYS A 128 18.71 13.40 -11.78
CA LYS A 128 18.30 12.69 -10.58
C LYS A 128 17.96 13.72 -9.49
N VAL A 129 16.79 13.56 -8.88
CA VAL A 129 16.36 14.38 -7.74
C VAL A 129 17.07 13.89 -6.49
N GLU A 130 17.53 14.83 -5.66
CA GLU A 130 18.07 14.50 -4.35
C GLU A 130 16.96 14.06 -3.40
N THR A 131 17.14 12.89 -2.80
CA THR A 131 16.15 12.24 -1.92
C THR A 131 16.73 11.99 -0.54
N VAL A 132 15.91 12.12 0.49
CA VAL A 132 16.23 11.74 1.87
C VAL A 132 15.60 10.38 2.18
N ILE A 133 16.41 9.41 2.61
CA ILE A 133 15.93 8.08 3.01
C ILE A 133 15.34 8.17 4.43
N ALA A 134 14.06 7.82 4.56
CA ALA A 134 13.34 7.79 5.82
C ALA A 134 13.32 6.40 6.45
N LYS A 135 13.15 5.40 5.59
CA LYS A 135 13.07 3.99 5.96
C LYS A 135 13.65 3.16 4.84
N ASP A 136 14.46 2.20 5.23
CA ASP A 136 15.07 1.19 4.38
C ASP A 136 15.12 -0.08 5.23
N SER A 137 14.22 -1.02 4.93
CA SER A 137 14.07 -2.23 5.72
C SER A 137 13.74 -3.41 4.83
N GLU A 138 14.51 -4.47 4.99
CA GLU A 138 14.31 -5.75 4.34
C GLU A 138 14.38 -6.86 5.40
N SER A 139 13.59 -7.91 5.22
CA SER A 139 13.63 -9.10 6.08
C SER A 139 13.19 -10.35 5.33
N GLY A 140 13.56 -11.52 5.87
CA GLY A 140 13.23 -12.82 5.30
C GLY A 140 14.43 -13.58 4.76
N ASP A 141 14.16 -14.54 3.89
CA ASP A 141 15.16 -15.43 3.30
C ASP A 141 16.08 -14.70 2.31
N ASP A 142 17.23 -15.33 2.06
CA ASP A 142 18.23 -14.84 1.11
C ASP A 142 17.71 -14.98 -0.32
N TRP A 143 17.93 -13.97 -1.16
CA TRP A 143 17.57 -13.98 -2.58
C TRP A 143 18.19 -15.17 -3.34
N SER A 144 19.33 -15.69 -2.88
CA SER A 144 20.00 -16.84 -3.47
C SER A 144 19.40 -18.21 -3.08
N SER A 145 18.40 -18.23 -2.20
CA SER A 145 17.74 -19.45 -1.74
C SER A 145 16.97 -20.11 -2.86
N LEU A 146 17.29 -21.39 -3.11
CA LEU A 146 16.54 -22.26 -4.04
C LEU A 146 15.13 -22.52 -3.52
N ILE A 147 14.12 -22.42 -4.37
CA ILE A 147 12.72 -22.68 -3.99
C ILE A 147 12.57 -24.09 -3.44
N ALA A 148 13.16 -25.07 -4.11
CA ALA A 148 12.93 -26.47 -3.81
C ALA A 148 14.25 -27.18 -3.45
N ASP A 149 14.92 -26.77 -2.37
CA ASP A 149 16.22 -27.33 -1.96
C ASP A 149 16.22 -28.86 -2.02
N PRO A 150 16.96 -29.49 -2.95
CA PRO A 150 17.02 -30.95 -2.98
C PRO A 150 17.75 -31.48 -1.74
N LYS A 151 18.66 -30.70 -1.14
CA LYS A 151 19.52 -31.15 -0.02
C LYS A 151 18.89 -31.03 1.36
N SER A 152 17.79 -30.30 1.50
CA SER A 152 17.17 -30.05 2.81
C SER A 152 16.55 -31.32 3.44
N GLY A 153 16.22 -32.34 2.64
CA GLY A 153 15.50 -33.53 3.10
C GLY A 153 14.08 -33.23 3.63
N LEU A 154 13.60 -31.99 3.51
CA LEU A 154 12.31 -31.57 4.03
C LEU A 154 11.20 -31.91 3.04
N LYS A 155 10.06 -32.39 3.55
CA LYS A 155 8.85 -32.59 2.74
C LYS A 155 8.30 -31.25 2.21
N LYS A 156 8.37 -30.21 3.05
CA LYS A 156 7.86 -28.89 2.75
C LYS A 156 8.94 -27.84 3.01
N ARG A 157 9.17 -26.97 2.03
CA ARG A 157 10.01 -25.77 2.17
C ARG A 157 9.14 -24.56 1.86
N ASN A 158 9.19 -23.57 2.74
CA ASN A 158 8.63 -22.25 2.51
C ASN A 158 9.77 -21.24 2.55
N LEU A 159 9.73 -20.26 1.66
CA LEU A 159 10.60 -19.09 1.74
C LEU A 159 9.75 -17.83 1.68
N GLU A 160 10.16 -16.78 2.37
CA GLU A 160 9.47 -15.50 2.41
C GLU A 160 10.48 -14.36 2.46
N ARG A 161 10.22 -13.29 1.72
CA ARG A 161 10.99 -12.06 1.82
C ARG A 161 10.13 -10.83 1.62
N LYS A 162 10.42 -9.76 2.37
CA LYS A 162 9.68 -8.48 2.34
C LYS A 162 10.63 -7.30 2.37
N GLY A 163 10.22 -6.21 1.75
CA GLY A 163 10.92 -4.94 1.85
C GLY A 163 9.96 -3.76 1.92
N GLU A 164 10.36 -2.73 2.67
CA GLU A 164 9.66 -1.46 2.80
C GLU A 164 10.66 -0.31 2.77
N PHE A 165 10.44 0.61 1.85
CA PHE A 165 11.32 1.74 1.56
C PHE A 165 10.50 3.02 1.52
N VAL A 166 10.95 4.03 2.27
CA VAL A 166 10.32 5.34 2.30
C VAL A 166 11.37 6.40 2.04
N GLN A 167 11.13 7.25 1.04
CA GLN A 167 11.99 8.36 0.69
C GLN A 167 11.19 9.66 0.55
N TYR A 168 11.87 10.78 0.80
CA TYR A 168 11.33 12.12 0.62
C TYR A 168 12.12 12.90 -0.41
N PHE A 169 11.47 13.79 -1.14
CA PHE A 169 12.12 14.87 -1.85
C PHE A 169 11.30 16.16 -1.77
N ARG A 170 11.96 17.30 -1.86
CA ARG A 170 11.31 18.61 -1.87
C ARG A 170 10.91 18.96 -3.30
N GLU A 171 9.61 19.08 -3.59
CA GLU A 171 9.17 19.48 -4.92
C GLU A 171 9.31 21.00 -5.11
N PRO A 172 10.06 21.48 -6.13
CA PRO A 172 10.42 22.89 -6.24
C PRO A 172 9.25 23.85 -6.48
N THR A 173 8.18 23.42 -7.15
CA THR A 173 7.06 24.30 -7.52
C THR A 173 6.12 24.57 -6.35
N THR A 174 5.75 23.50 -5.65
CA THR A 174 4.79 23.47 -4.55
C THR A 174 5.45 23.78 -3.23
N GLN A 175 6.79 23.62 -3.15
CA GLN A 175 7.54 23.75 -1.91
C GLN A 175 6.95 22.83 -0.83
N ARG A 176 6.59 21.60 -1.22
CA ARG A 176 6.10 20.55 -0.32
C ARG A 176 7.04 19.35 -0.36
N ASP A 177 7.04 18.59 0.72
CA ASP A 177 7.83 17.36 0.83
C ASP A 177 6.98 16.23 0.28
N CYS A 178 7.36 15.75 -0.89
CA CYS A 178 6.77 14.58 -1.50
C CYS A 178 7.34 13.33 -0.83
N ILE A 179 6.47 12.40 -0.45
CA ILE A 179 6.81 11.11 0.13
C ILE A 179 6.52 10.01 -0.88
N ILE A 180 7.48 9.11 -1.05
CA ILE A 180 7.34 7.88 -1.84
C ILE A 180 7.51 6.71 -0.89
N GLU A 181 6.57 5.78 -0.93
CA GLU A 181 6.63 4.51 -0.22
C GLU A 181 6.60 3.38 -1.23
N VAL A 182 7.56 2.45 -1.12
CA VAL A 182 7.55 1.21 -1.88
C VAL A 182 7.55 0.04 -0.92
N VAL A 183 6.63 -0.91 -1.15
CA VAL A 183 6.53 -2.15 -0.39
C VAL A 183 6.54 -3.30 -1.37
N TYR A 184 7.36 -4.31 -1.11
CA TYR A 184 7.31 -5.58 -1.83
C TYR A 184 7.22 -6.77 -0.86
N GLN A 185 6.65 -7.87 -1.33
CA GLN A 185 6.64 -9.16 -0.66
C GLN A 185 6.70 -10.28 -1.70
N ILE A 186 7.43 -11.33 -1.38
CA ILE A 186 7.51 -12.57 -2.15
C ILE A 186 7.48 -13.77 -1.19
N GLU A 187 6.73 -14.79 -1.56
CA GLU A 187 6.62 -16.06 -0.86
C GLU A 187 6.73 -17.21 -1.87
N SER A 188 7.37 -18.30 -1.45
CA SER A 188 7.41 -19.54 -2.21
C SER A 188 7.07 -20.73 -1.33
N GLU A 189 6.48 -21.74 -1.95
CA GLU A 189 6.14 -23.01 -1.30
C GLU A 189 6.48 -24.16 -2.24
N ALA A 190 7.27 -25.11 -1.73
CA ALA A 190 7.62 -26.35 -2.38
C ALA A 190 7.23 -27.53 -1.48
N VAL A 191 6.33 -28.38 -1.98
CA VAL A 191 5.85 -29.59 -1.29
C VAL A 191 6.20 -30.80 -2.14
N ARG A 192 7.08 -31.65 -1.63
CA ARG A 192 7.49 -32.89 -2.30
C ARG A 192 6.39 -33.95 -2.22
N ALA A 193 6.20 -34.66 -3.32
CA ALA A 193 5.31 -35.81 -3.39
C ALA A 193 5.88 -36.98 -2.58
N VAL A 194 5.01 -37.68 -1.85
CA VAL A 194 5.37 -38.87 -1.07
C VAL A 194 4.49 -40.05 -1.46
N ASN A 195 5.05 -41.25 -1.42
CA ASN A 195 4.31 -42.49 -1.65
C ASN A 195 3.48 -42.88 -0.41
N GLN A 196 2.74 -44.00 -0.49
CA GLN A 196 1.93 -44.50 0.63
C GLN A 196 2.73 -44.88 1.88
N ALA A 197 4.03 -45.16 1.73
CA ALA A 197 4.95 -45.46 2.82
C ALA A 197 5.59 -44.17 3.43
N GLY A 198 5.30 -42.99 2.86
CA GLY A 198 5.86 -41.71 3.29
C GLY A 198 7.25 -41.40 2.73
N GLU A 199 7.73 -42.17 1.77
CA GLU A 199 9.01 -41.94 1.09
C GLU A 199 8.84 -40.96 -0.06
N PHE A 200 9.85 -40.14 -0.34
CA PHE A 200 9.80 -39.18 -1.45
C PHE A 200 9.72 -39.89 -2.80
N ILE A 201 8.90 -39.35 -3.70
CA ILE A 201 8.82 -39.81 -5.08
C ILE A 201 9.87 -39.06 -5.91
N GLU A 202 10.71 -39.81 -6.61
CA GLU A 202 11.72 -39.29 -7.53
C GLU A 202 11.49 -39.86 -8.94
N ASP A 203 11.72 -39.06 -9.99
CA ASP A 203 11.71 -39.49 -11.38
C ASP A 203 13.02 -39.05 -12.04
N ASN A 204 13.76 -39.99 -12.63
CA ASN A 204 15.09 -39.77 -13.23
C ASN A 204 16.12 -39.04 -12.33
N GLY A 205 15.99 -39.15 -11.01
CA GLY A 205 16.87 -38.50 -10.03
C GLY A 205 16.38 -37.14 -9.53
N ASP A 206 15.24 -36.65 -10.04
CA ASP A 206 14.62 -35.40 -9.61
C ASP A 206 13.40 -35.67 -8.72
N TYR A 207 13.26 -34.89 -7.64
CA TYR A 207 12.08 -34.94 -6.78
C TYR A 207 10.82 -34.54 -7.55
N GLN A 208 9.74 -35.29 -7.33
CA GLN A 208 8.40 -34.88 -7.77
C GLN A 208 7.76 -33.97 -6.73
N TYR A 209 7.00 -32.97 -7.20
CA TYR A 209 6.36 -31.98 -6.34
C TYR A 209 4.84 -32.04 -6.47
N GLU A 210 4.15 -32.11 -5.33
CA GLU A 210 2.70 -31.92 -5.23
C GLU A 210 2.33 -30.44 -5.44
N GLU A 211 3.17 -29.54 -4.91
CA GLU A 211 2.98 -28.11 -5.02
C GLU A 211 4.34 -27.42 -5.19
N LEU A 212 4.41 -26.52 -6.17
CA LEU A 212 5.56 -25.68 -6.41
C LEU A 212 5.05 -24.33 -6.92
N LYS A 213 5.10 -23.31 -6.06
CA LYS A 213 4.54 -21.99 -6.38
C LYS A 213 5.38 -20.86 -5.81
N VAL A 214 5.26 -19.72 -6.48
CA VAL A 214 5.77 -18.42 -6.04
C VAL A 214 4.62 -17.42 -6.19
N ASP A 215 4.39 -16.64 -5.15
CA ASP A 215 3.51 -15.47 -5.18
C ASP A 215 4.29 -14.25 -4.69
N GLY A 216 3.97 -13.09 -5.23
CA GLY A 216 4.60 -11.86 -4.81
C GLY A 216 3.96 -10.64 -5.44
N SER A 217 4.16 -9.52 -4.77
CA SER A 217 3.64 -8.24 -5.23
C SER A 217 4.52 -7.10 -4.76
N ALA A 218 4.53 -6.04 -5.56
CA ALA A 218 5.12 -4.77 -5.17
C ALA A 218 4.10 -3.65 -5.41
N ARG A 219 4.14 -2.61 -4.57
CA ARG A 219 3.32 -1.41 -4.71
C ARG A 219 4.16 -0.17 -4.46
N MET A 220 3.90 0.88 -5.23
CA MET A 220 4.47 2.21 -5.07
C MET A 220 3.35 3.20 -4.79
N ASN A 221 3.44 3.85 -3.64
CA ASN A 221 2.55 4.91 -3.24
C ASN A 221 3.30 6.25 -3.23
N ILE A 222 2.56 7.33 -3.45
CA ILE A 222 3.06 8.69 -3.38
C ILE A 222 2.08 9.57 -2.59
N GLY A 223 2.59 10.65 -2.02
CA GLY A 223 1.78 11.71 -1.43
C GLY A 223 2.60 12.92 -1.05
N PHE A 224 1.97 13.86 -0.35
CA PHE A 224 2.65 14.93 0.35
C PHE A 224 2.60 14.69 1.85
N ARG A 225 3.70 15.05 2.53
CA ARG A 225 3.74 15.10 4.00
C ARG A 225 2.85 16.23 4.52
N GLN A 226 2.77 17.36 3.80
CA GLN A 226 1.89 18.47 4.14
C GLN A 226 0.44 18.12 3.79
N CYS A 227 -0.44 18.16 4.78
CA CYS A 227 -1.89 17.89 4.64
C CYS A 227 -2.69 18.88 5.48
N LEU A 228 -4.02 18.90 5.32
CA LEU A 228 -4.90 19.51 6.32
C LEU A 228 -5.48 18.43 7.23
N SER A 229 -5.59 18.70 8.52
CA SER A 229 -6.24 17.78 9.45
C SER A 229 -7.18 18.50 10.41
N GLY A 230 -8.27 17.84 10.77
CA GLY A 230 -9.26 18.33 11.71
C GLY A 230 -9.85 17.16 12.48
N LYS A 231 -10.31 17.43 13.70
CA LYS A 231 -10.87 16.39 14.57
C LYS A 231 -12.28 16.74 15.00
N ARG A 232 -13.10 15.71 15.19
CA ARG A 232 -14.45 15.85 15.71
C ARG A 232 -14.76 14.76 16.72
N ILE A 233 -15.47 15.13 17.76
CA ILE A 233 -15.98 14.18 18.75
C ILE A 233 -17.40 13.78 18.35
N ILE A 234 -17.64 12.49 18.14
CA ILE A 234 -18.93 11.89 17.83
C ILE A 234 -19.19 10.78 18.85
N GLY A 235 -20.26 10.92 19.64
CA GLY A 235 -20.47 10.06 20.79
C GLY A 235 -19.31 10.18 21.78
N ASP A 236 -18.63 9.08 22.05
CA ASP A 236 -17.45 8.97 22.90
C ASP A 236 -16.12 8.89 22.12
N ARG A 237 -16.16 8.93 20.78
CA ARG A 237 -14.97 8.79 19.94
C ARG A 237 -14.51 10.13 19.37
N THR A 238 -13.19 10.31 19.33
CA THR A 238 -12.55 11.37 18.54
C THR A 238 -12.17 10.77 17.19
N ILE A 239 -12.64 11.40 16.12
CA ILE A 239 -12.38 11.02 14.73
C ILE A 239 -11.53 12.11 14.10
N VAL A 240 -10.45 11.73 13.45
CA VAL A 240 -9.56 12.63 12.72
C VAL A 240 -9.79 12.47 11.22
N PHE A 241 -10.00 13.61 10.57
CA PHE A 241 -10.11 13.73 9.13
C PHE A 241 -8.87 14.41 8.57
N PHE A 242 -8.39 13.89 7.45
CA PHE A 242 -7.25 14.43 6.73
C PHE A 242 -7.69 14.79 5.31
N VAL A 243 -7.39 16.00 4.84
CA VAL A 243 -7.53 16.35 3.42
C VAL A 243 -6.17 16.22 2.78
N LEU A 244 -6.11 15.37 1.75
CA LEU A 244 -4.90 14.93 1.08
C LEU A 244 -4.96 15.40 -0.36
N ASP A 245 -3.96 16.19 -0.75
CA ASP A 245 -3.76 16.76 -2.09
C ASP A 245 -3.60 15.64 -3.13
N TRP A 246 -4.71 15.18 -3.69
CA TRP A 246 -4.78 13.92 -4.41
C TRP A 246 -4.21 14.04 -5.82
N ASN A 247 -4.37 15.20 -6.43
CA ASN A 247 -3.83 15.52 -7.75
C ASN A 247 -2.35 15.95 -7.67
N LEU A 248 -1.80 16.13 -6.47
CA LEU A 248 -0.42 16.49 -6.15
C LEU A 248 -0.03 17.88 -6.70
N ASP A 249 -0.96 18.83 -6.75
CA ASP A 249 -0.74 20.16 -7.33
C ASP A 249 -0.21 21.21 -6.34
N GLY A 250 -0.14 20.86 -5.05
CA GLY A 250 0.33 21.72 -3.97
C GLY A 250 -0.75 22.62 -3.36
N ARG A 251 -2.02 22.43 -3.71
CA ARG A 251 -3.18 23.20 -3.21
C ARG A 251 -4.21 22.25 -2.61
N PHE A 252 -5.19 22.82 -1.93
CA PHE A 252 -6.32 22.05 -1.41
C PHE A 252 -7.59 22.51 -2.11
N SER A 253 -8.28 21.57 -2.76
CA SER A 253 -9.47 21.81 -3.57
C SER A 253 -10.48 20.65 -3.44
N GLU A 254 -11.62 20.75 -4.11
CA GLU A 254 -12.60 19.66 -4.15
C GLU A 254 -12.16 18.48 -5.05
N GLU A 255 -11.06 18.59 -5.80
CA GLU A 255 -10.45 17.46 -6.52
C GLU A 255 -9.69 16.50 -5.59
N ASP A 256 -9.46 16.93 -4.35
CA ASP A 256 -8.73 16.18 -3.34
C ASP A 256 -9.60 15.16 -2.61
N MET A 257 -8.95 14.36 -1.78
CA MET A 257 -9.63 13.30 -1.03
C MET A 257 -9.55 13.54 0.48
N VAL A 258 -10.64 13.19 1.16
CA VAL A 258 -10.72 13.15 2.62
C VAL A 258 -10.44 11.73 3.07
N TRP A 259 -9.44 11.52 3.93
CA TRP A 259 -9.26 10.28 4.66
C TRP A 259 -9.83 10.40 6.08
N SER A 260 -10.46 9.34 6.57
CA SER A 260 -10.96 9.26 7.95
C SER A 260 -10.27 8.12 8.69
N ASP A 261 -9.70 8.43 9.85
CA ASP A 261 -9.04 7.43 10.71
C ASP A 261 -9.99 6.35 11.23
N TYR A 262 -11.26 6.70 11.41
CA TYR A 262 -12.29 5.81 11.94
C TYR A 262 -12.64 4.68 10.96
N THR A 263 -12.84 5.03 9.68
CA THR A 263 -13.23 4.06 8.64
C THR A 263 -12.04 3.53 7.84
N ASN A 264 -10.87 4.16 7.97
CA ASN A 264 -9.68 3.90 7.18
C ASN A 264 -9.95 3.93 5.65
N LYS A 265 -10.70 4.93 5.20
CA LYS A 265 -11.16 5.09 3.81
C LYS A 265 -10.96 6.50 3.31
N TYR A 266 -10.81 6.58 1.98
CA TYR A 266 -10.77 7.84 1.24
C TYR A 266 -12.13 8.16 0.65
N TYR A 267 -12.51 9.43 0.71
CA TYR A 267 -13.78 9.97 0.26
C TYR A 267 -13.54 11.14 -0.69
N ARG A 268 -14.28 11.20 -1.79
CA ARG A 268 -14.28 12.36 -2.69
C ARG A 268 -15.23 13.42 -2.16
N PHE A 269 -14.90 14.68 -2.38
CA PHE A 269 -15.84 15.78 -2.15
C PHE A 269 -17.03 15.67 -3.13
N GLY A 270 -18.19 16.18 -2.71
CA GLY A 270 -19.42 16.18 -3.52
C GLY A 270 -20.15 14.84 -3.63
N GLU A 271 -19.49 13.71 -3.37
CA GLU A 271 -20.10 12.38 -3.41
C GLU A 271 -20.92 12.07 -2.15
N GLU A 272 -21.94 11.21 -2.30
CA GLU A 272 -22.69 10.67 -1.17
C GLU A 272 -21.89 9.53 -0.53
N VAL A 273 -21.50 9.70 0.74
CA VAL A 273 -20.61 8.79 1.46
C VAL A 273 -21.23 8.33 2.77
N ARG A 274 -20.77 7.18 3.26
CA ARG A 274 -21.02 6.74 4.64
C ARG A 274 -19.76 6.97 5.44
N LEU A 275 -19.88 7.60 6.61
CA LEU A 275 -18.77 7.83 7.53
C LEU A 275 -18.71 6.79 8.66
N THR A 276 -19.48 5.71 8.49
CA THR A 276 -19.62 4.57 9.39
C THR A 276 -19.59 3.29 8.55
N ASP A 277 -19.12 2.22 9.16
CA ASP A 277 -18.99 0.89 8.56
C ASP A 277 -19.90 -0.12 9.26
N SER A 278 -21.15 0.28 9.52
CA SER A 278 -22.11 -0.66 10.09
C SER A 278 -22.42 -1.79 9.10
N TRP A 279 -22.66 -2.97 9.66
CA TRP A 279 -23.02 -4.18 8.91
C TRP A 279 -24.30 -4.01 8.07
N SER A 280 -25.17 -3.06 8.44
CA SER A 280 -26.39 -2.77 7.70
C SER A 280 -26.35 -1.37 7.15
N ALA A 281 -25.91 -1.24 5.89
CA ALA A 281 -25.85 0.04 5.18
C ALA A 281 -27.16 0.85 5.19
N LYS A 282 -28.32 0.18 5.37
CA LYS A 282 -29.63 0.84 5.50
C LYS A 282 -29.79 1.61 6.81
N LYS A 283 -29.01 1.28 7.84
CA LYS A 283 -29.02 1.92 9.17
C LYS A 283 -28.06 3.10 9.27
N ASP A 284 -27.14 3.25 8.31
CA ASP A 284 -26.19 4.36 8.29
C ASP A 284 -26.82 5.63 7.75
N ASN A 285 -26.44 6.75 8.35
CA ASN A 285 -26.60 8.05 7.73
C ASN A 285 -25.64 8.18 6.54
N THR A 286 -26.10 8.84 5.48
CA THR A 286 -25.23 9.23 4.36
C THR A 286 -25.02 10.73 4.35
N TYR A 287 -23.83 11.14 3.93
CA TYR A 287 -23.34 12.50 4.00
C TYR A 287 -22.77 12.93 2.66
N ARG A 288 -22.66 14.24 2.46
CA ARG A 288 -21.86 14.84 1.40
C ARG A 288 -20.79 15.71 2.04
N LEU A 289 -19.55 15.50 1.64
CA LEU A 289 -18.41 16.28 2.10
C LEU A 289 -18.19 17.48 1.17
N GLY A 290 -17.86 18.63 1.75
CA GLY A 290 -17.44 19.83 1.02
C GLY A 290 -16.22 20.46 1.66
N LEU A 291 -15.39 21.11 0.86
CA LEU A 291 -14.25 21.89 1.34
C LEU A 291 -14.63 23.38 1.29
N ILE A 292 -14.61 24.03 2.45
CA ILE A 292 -14.73 25.49 2.52
C ILE A 292 -13.32 26.05 2.52
N THR A 293 -12.94 26.69 1.41
CA THR A 293 -11.66 27.36 1.26
C THR A 293 -11.71 28.75 1.91
N PRO A 294 -10.67 29.18 2.62
CA PRO A 294 -10.64 30.50 3.24
C PRO A 294 -10.65 31.62 2.19
N GLU A 295 -11.43 32.68 2.44
CA GLU A 295 -11.49 33.87 1.58
C GLU A 295 -10.36 34.87 1.90
N SER A 296 -9.75 34.76 3.08
CA SER A 296 -8.63 35.57 3.52
C SER A 296 -7.56 34.73 4.23
N GLU A 297 -6.33 35.24 4.33
CA GLU A 297 -5.22 34.56 5.04
C GLU A 297 -5.47 34.35 6.54
N LYS A 298 -6.49 35.01 7.11
CA LYS A 298 -6.85 34.86 8.53
C LYS A 298 -7.86 33.75 8.77
N ASP A 299 -8.51 33.26 7.72
CA ASP A 299 -9.52 32.22 7.82
C ASP A 299 -8.88 30.83 7.69
N GLU A 300 -9.42 29.86 8.41
CA GLU A 300 -8.99 28.47 8.30
C GLU A 300 -9.82 27.72 7.24
N TYR A 301 -9.23 26.69 6.63
CA TYR A 301 -9.99 25.73 5.83
C TYR A 301 -11.01 25.04 6.74
N GLN A 302 -12.17 24.67 6.19
CA GLN A 302 -13.15 23.88 6.93
C GLN A 302 -13.64 22.69 6.11
N LEU A 303 -13.73 21.53 6.74
CA LEU A 303 -14.45 20.37 6.21
C LEU A 303 -15.92 20.51 6.61
N GLU A 304 -16.80 20.62 5.62
CA GLU A 304 -18.24 20.62 5.84
C GLU A 304 -18.81 19.23 5.57
N ILE A 305 -19.52 18.69 6.55
CA ILE A 305 -20.23 17.41 6.46
C ILE A 305 -21.72 17.73 6.43
N ARG A 306 -22.39 17.46 5.31
CA ARG A 306 -23.84 17.69 5.17
C ARG A 306 -24.58 16.36 5.19
N LEU A 307 -25.55 16.21 6.09
CA LEU A 307 -26.42 15.03 6.10
C LEU A 307 -27.29 15.02 4.83
N VAL A 308 -27.22 13.92 4.07
CA VAL A 308 -28.04 13.70 2.86
C VAL A 308 -29.25 12.86 3.20
N LYS A 309 -29.04 11.75 3.92
CA LYS A 309 -30.10 10.80 4.27
C LYS A 309 -29.87 10.21 5.64
N LYS A 310 -30.96 10.10 6.42
CA LYS A 310 -30.94 9.37 7.69
C LYS A 310 -31.08 7.86 7.47
N GLY A 311 -30.31 7.08 8.22
CA GLY A 311 -30.47 5.65 8.29
C GLY A 311 -31.85 5.24 8.85
N LYS A 312 -32.36 4.09 8.41
CA LYS A 312 -33.59 3.50 8.95
C LYS A 312 -33.27 2.80 10.26
N ARG A 313 -33.92 3.22 11.35
CA ARG A 313 -33.86 2.53 12.65
C ARG A 313 -34.51 1.16 12.56
#